data_AF-A0A0N1NXL7-F1
#
_entry.id   AF-A0A0N1NXL7-F1
#
_cell.length_a   1.000
_cell.length_b   1.000
_cell.length_c   1.000
_cell.angle_alpha   90.00
_cell.angle_beta   90.00
_cell.angle_gamma   90.00
#
_symmetry.space_group_name_H-M   'P 1'
#
loop_
_entity.id
_entity.type
_entity.pdbx_description
1 polymer ?
#
loop_
_entity_poly.entity_id
_entity_poly.type
_entity_poly.pdbx_seq_one_letter_code
_entity_poly.pdbx_strand_id
1 'polypeptide(L)'
;MALLPSPYSKVERLPAGEGTIYLTQHGLQTVSFQYPLKLIAPDRHISLDDEHVTVLFLLTYGGGLVGGDKINLKAELADGTRLSLLTQGSTKIFKSPNRQVVSGQVLDVKIGAGAALCYLPDPNQPFAESVYEQKQTFYVDKTGKSNLLMLDWVSEGRRARGESWTLWSWKGRNEVRVFDEKGKGRLLLRDALQLSEGHVEGVGLQQKTDSLGIYGTLIIYGHMFSQLGTFFMDNFRGLPRIGAKNWSESTKSNEAAASEDSSSSNLAQRTSIAPDSGWEVS
;
A
#
# COMPACT_ATOMS: atom_id res chain seq x y z
N MET A 1 45.00 -2.68 34.70
CA MET A 1 45.04 -3.29 33.37
C MET A 1 43.61 -3.32 32.86
N ALA A 2 43.22 -2.39 31.99
CA ALA A 2 41.85 -2.33 31.48
C ALA A 2 41.63 -3.48 30.48
N LEU A 3 40.59 -4.29 30.70
CA LEU A 3 40.19 -5.34 29.78
C LEU A 3 39.84 -4.71 28.43
N LEU A 4 40.45 -5.20 27.36
CA LEU A 4 40.08 -4.84 26.00
C LEU A 4 38.58 -5.17 25.79
N PRO A 5 37.79 -4.26 25.21
CA PRO A 5 36.39 -4.56 24.91
C PRO A 5 36.31 -5.77 23.97
N SER A 6 35.33 -6.64 24.22
CA SER A 6 35.06 -7.82 23.41
C SER A 6 34.98 -7.43 21.92
N PRO A 7 35.62 -8.17 21.00
CA PRO A 7 35.45 -7.97 19.55
C PRO A 7 34.00 -8.23 19.09
N TYR A 8 33.16 -8.78 19.97
CA TYR A 8 31.71 -8.85 19.84
C TYR A 8 31.04 -7.70 20.61
N SER A 9 31.48 -6.46 20.38
CA SER A 9 30.66 -5.30 20.76
C SER A 9 29.27 -5.50 20.17
N LYS A 10 28.22 -5.22 20.96
CA LYS A 10 26.83 -5.46 20.58
C LYS A 10 26.56 -4.77 19.24
N VAL A 11 26.57 -5.55 18.14
CA VAL A 11 25.94 -5.12 16.90
C VAL A 11 24.48 -4.90 17.29
N GLU A 12 24.05 -3.64 17.26
CA GLU A 12 22.70 -3.25 17.59
C GLU A 12 21.78 -3.90 16.54
N ARG A 13 21.26 -5.08 16.86
CA ARG A 13 20.39 -5.82 15.96
C ARG A 13 19.09 -5.05 15.86
N LEU A 14 18.65 -4.83 14.62
CA LEU A 14 17.33 -4.28 14.36
C LEU A 14 16.26 -5.09 15.11
N PRO A 15 15.25 -4.44 15.69
CA PRO A 15 14.09 -5.14 16.21
C PRO A 15 13.45 -6.03 15.15
N ALA A 16 12.73 -7.07 15.59
CA ALA A 16 12.03 -7.98 14.70
C ALA A 16 11.10 -7.22 13.75
N GLY A 17 11.16 -7.54 12.45
CA GLY A 17 10.33 -6.96 11.42
C GLY A 17 10.74 -5.58 10.92
N GLU A 18 11.77 -4.96 11.51
CA GLU A 18 12.29 -3.68 11.04
C GLU A 18 13.14 -3.87 9.78
N GLY A 19 13.05 -2.91 8.86
CA GLY A 19 13.94 -2.80 7.73
C GLY A 19 14.08 -1.37 7.21
N THR A 20 15.22 -1.11 6.59
CA THR A 20 15.56 0.19 5.99
C THR A 20 16.19 -0.01 4.61
N ILE A 21 15.73 0.81 3.66
CA ILE A 21 16.27 0.92 2.31
C ILE A 21 16.72 2.36 2.10
N TYR A 22 17.96 2.56 1.63
CA TYR A 22 18.42 3.87 1.17
C TYR A 22 19.08 3.74 -0.21
N LEU A 23 18.48 4.39 -1.20
CA LEU A 23 18.92 4.37 -2.59
C LEU A 23 19.44 5.75 -3.00
N THR A 24 20.65 5.79 -3.57
CA THR A 24 21.23 7.00 -4.16
C THR A 24 21.54 6.79 -5.64
N GLN A 25 22.01 7.84 -6.32
CA GLN A 25 22.48 7.72 -7.71
C GLN A 25 23.71 6.80 -7.85
N HIS A 26 24.50 6.65 -6.78
CA HIS A 26 25.56 5.65 -6.69
C HIS A 26 25.04 4.27 -6.32
N GLY A 27 23.71 4.07 -6.41
CA GLY A 27 22.91 2.90 -6.14
C GLY A 27 22.66 2.62 -4.66
N LEU A 28 22.30 1.38 -4.35
CA LEU A 28 21.79 0.97 -3.05
C LEU A 28 22.87 1.07 -1.95
N GLN A 29 22.67 1.99 -1.01
CA GLN A 29 23.61 2.29 0.08
C GLN A 29 23.28 1.50 1.36
N THR A 30 22.00 1.39 1.67
CA THR A 30 21.52 0.68 2.86
C THR A 30 20.46 -0.33 2.46
N VAL A 31 20.67 -1.58 2.88
CA VAL A 31 19.63 -2.61 2.96
C VAL A 31 19.82 -3.31 4.28
N SER A 32 18.90 -3.06 5.20
CA SER A 32 18.87 -3.73 6.49
C SER A 32 17.49 -4.27 6.74
N PHE A 33 17.42 -5.45 7.36
CA PHE A 33 16.16 -6.08 7.71
C PHE A 33 16.38 -7.08 8.85
N GLN A 34 15.30 -7.37 9.57
CA GLN A 34 15.26 -8.43 10.56
C GLN A 34 13.98 -9.26 10.38
N TYR A 35 14.08 -10.56 10.65
CA TYR A 35 12.94 -11.48 10.69
C TYR A 35 11.74 -10.84 11.42
N PRO A 36 10.50 -10.94 10.89
CA PRO A 36 10.08 -11.75 9.75
C PRO A 36 10.33 -11.14 8.36
N LEU A 37 10.82 -9.90 8.26
CA LEU A 37 11.12 -9.26 6.98
C LEU A 37 12.39 -9.84 6.34
N LYS A 38 12.39 -9.95 5.01
CA LYS A 38 13.57 -10.21 4.19
C LYS A 38 13.58 -9.29 2.99
N LEU A 39 14.75 -8.73 2.68
CA LEU A 39 14.98 -7.94 1.47
C LEU A 39 16.04 -8.64 0.61
N ILE A 40 15.80 -8.72 -0.69
CA ILE A 40 16.77 -9.25 -1.67
C ILE A 40 16.95 -8.22 -2.75
N ALA A 41 18.18 -7.74 -2.94
CA ALA A 41 18.55 -6.82 -4.00
C ALA A 41 19.49 -7.56 -4.96
N PRO A 42 19.06 -7.87 -6.20
CA PRO A 42 19.95 -8.34 -7.25
C PRO A 42 21.02 -7.29 -7.58
N ASP A 43 22.05 -7.73 -8.30
CA ASP A 43 23.04 -6.82 -8.87
C ASP A 43 22.37 -5.78 -9.77
N ARG A 44 22.99 -4.61 -9.83
CA ARG A 44 22.45 -3.47 -10.58
C ARG A 44 22.35 -3.83 -12.06
N HIS A 45 21.18 -3.55 -12.64
CA HIS A 45 21.03 -3.57 -14.08
C HIS A 45 21.81 -2.38 -14.67
N ILE A 46 22.73 -2.67 -15.59
CA ILE A 46 23.47 -1.65 -16.34
C ILE A 46 22.71 -1.41 -17.64
N SER A 47 22.12 -0.24 -17.77
CA SER A 47 21.50 0.20 -19.02
C SER A 47 22.48 0.99 -19.87
N LEU A 48 22.34 0.96 -21.20
CA LEU A 48 23.20 1.68 -22.15
C LEU A 48 22.91 3.19 -22.19
N ASP A 49 21.79 3.62 -21.64
CA ASP A 49 21.28 5.00 -21.63
C ASP A 49 21.49 5.73 -20.30
N ASP A 50 22.30 5.17 -19.38
CA ASP A 50 22.55 5.70 -18.03
C ASP A 50 21.28 5.81 -17.15
N GLU A 51 20.15 5.24 -17.60
CA GLU A 51 18.89 5.21 -16.85
C GLU A 51 18.80 3.95 -15.99
N HIS A 52 19.41 4.02 -14.81
CA HIS A 52 19.46 2.87 -13.90
C HIS A 52 18.17 2.69 -13.09
N VAL A 53 17.62 1.46 -13.14
CA VAL A 53 16.53 1.01 -12.27
C VAL A 53 17.09 0.00 -11.27
N THR A 54 16.91 0.27 -9.98
CA THR A 54 17.21 -0.70 -8.92
C THR A 54 15.98 -1.57 -8.69
N VAL A 55 16.17 -2.89 -8.62
CA VAL A 55 15.10 -3.83 -8.28
C VAL A 55 15.36 -4.36 -6.88
N LEU A 56 14.31 -4.42 -6.06
CA LEU A 56 14.38 -5.00 -4.72
C LEU A 56 13.13 -5.87 -4.49
N PHE A 57 13.34 -7.07 -3.96
CA PHE A 57 12.27 -7.96 -3.54
C PHE A 57 12.05 -7.86 -2.04
N LEU A 58 10.80 -7.59 -1.66
CA LEU A 58 10.27 -7.63 -0.30
C LEU A 58 9.63 -8.99 -0.06
N LEU A 59 10.05 -9.66 1.00
CA LEU A 59 9.54 -10.99 1.34
C LEU A 59 9.29 -11.10 2.85
N THR A 60 8.43 -12.06 3.20
CA THR A 60 8.23 -12.52 4.56
C THR A 60 8.84 -13.91 4.73
N TYR A 61 9.72 -14.07 5.73
CA TYR A 61 10.21 -15.40 6.11
C TYR A 61 9.04 -16.32 6.50
N GLY A 62 9.15 -17.62 6.19
CA GLY A 62 8.07 -18.57 6.47
C GLY A 62 6.91 -18.55 5.47
N GLY A 63 7.00 -17.73 4.41
CA GLY A 63 6.03 -17.71 3.32
C GLY A 63 4.74 -16.94 3.62
N GLY A 64 4.71 -16.18 4.72
CA GLY A 64 3.61 -15.31 5.11
C GLY A 64 3.76 -14.81 6.54
N LEU A 65 2.78 -14.03 7.01
CA LEU A 65 2.70 -13.49 8.36
C LEU A 65 1.85 -14.38 9.25
N VAL A 66 2.37 -14.77 10.40
CA VAL A 66 1.60 -15.46 11.45
C VAL A 66 1.03 -14.45 12.45
N GLY A 67 0.07 -14.89 13.27
CA GLY A 67 -0.63 -14.04 14.23
C GLY A 67 0.33 -13.27 15.14
N GLY A 68 0.29 -11.93 15.04
CA GLY A 68 1.09 -11.02 15.86
C GLY A 68 2.37 -10.50 15.18
N ASP A 69 2.76 -11.05 14.03
CA ASP A 69 3.90 -10.55 13.28
C ASP A 69 3.70 -9.08 12.87
N LYS A 70 4.76 -8.30 12.98
CA LYS A 70 4.82 -6.91 12.57
C LYS A 70 5.99 -6.70 11.63
N ILE A 71 5.76 -5.98 10.55
CA ILE A 71 6.81 -5.49 9.64
C ILE A 71 6.75 -3.97 9.62
N ASN A 72 7.90 -3.33 9.78
CA ASN A 72 8.07 -1.90 9.63
C ASN A 72 9.21 -1.67 8.64
N LEU A 73 8.88 -1.19 7.44
CA LEU A 73 9.86 -0.92 6.39
C LEU A 73 9.90 0.58 6.10
N LYS A 74 11.10 1.15 6.17
CA LYS A 74 11.38 2.51 5.73
C LYS A 74 12.21 2.48 4.46
N ALA A 75 11.82 3.26 3.47
CA ALA A 75 12.60 3.43 2.25
C ALA A 75 12.81 4.90 1.94
N GLU A 76 14.03 5.28 1.58
CA GLU A 76 14.36 6.62 1.10
C GLU A 76 15.06 6.53 -0.25
N LEU A 77 14.47 7.21 -1.23
CA LEU A 77 14.96 7.33 -2.60
C LEU A 77 15.49 8.75 -2.77
N ALA A 78 16.80 8.89 -2.95
CA ALA A 78 17.40 10.18 -3.26
C ALA A 78 16.95 10.70 -4.63
N ASP A 79 17.20 11.99 -4.89
CA ASP A 79 16.78 12.66 -6.11
C ASP A 79 17.24 11.92 -7.39
N GLY A 80 16.32 11.83 -8.35
CA GLY A 80 16.54 11.17 -9.64
C GLY A 80 16.68 9.64 -9.61
N THR A 81 16.59 8.99 -8.44
CA THR A 81 16.71 7.52 -8.36
C THR A 81 15.44 6.79 -8.79
N ARG A 82 15.58 5.54 -9.24
CA ARG A 82 14.44 4.71 -9.66
C ARG A 82 14.49 3.36 -8.94
N LEU A 83 13.42 3.03 -8.21
CA LEU A 83 13.27 1.76 -7.48
C LEU A 83 12.01 1.02 -7.96
N SER A 84 12.18 -0.24 -8.36
CA SER A 84 11.10 -1.21 -8.44
C SER A 84 11.13 -2.09 -7.20
N LEU A 85 10.11 -1.95 -6.36
CA LEU A 85 9.91 -2.75 -5.16
C LEU A 85 8.84 -3.80 -5.45
N LEU A 86 9.26 -5.06 -5.47
CA LEU A 86 8.45 -6.21 -5.86
C LEU A 86 8.32 -7.19 -4.70
N THR A 87 7.41 -8.14 -4.79
CA THR A 87 7.33 -9.29 -3.88
C THR A 87 7.69 -10.58 -4.61
N GLN A 88 7.95 -11.64 -3.85
CA GLN A 88 8.11 -12.99 -4.41
C GLN A 88 6.86 -13.82 -4.09
N GLY A 89 5.75 -13.49 -4.74
CA GLY A 89 4.46 -14.09 -4.51
C GLY A 89 3.64 -13.38 -3.43
N SER A 90 2.37 -13.77 -3.32
CA SER A 90 1.41 -13.20 -2.38
C SER A 90 1.91 -13.25 -0.93
N THR A 91 1.74 -12.14 -0.22
CA THR A 91 1.88 -12.11 1.24
C THR A 91 0.71 -12.88 1.85
N LYS A 92 0.97 -14.12 2.26
CA LYS A 92 -0.02 -14.95 2.94
C LYS A 92 -0.20 -14.44 4.36
N ILE A 93 -1.43 -14.24 4.79
CA ILE A 93 -1.73 -13.86 6.17
C ILE A 93 -2.43 -15.04 6.81
N PHE A 94 -1.71 -15.74 7.68
CA PHE A 94 -2.21 -16.94 8.34
C PHE A 94 -3.29 -16.59 9.38
N LYS A 95 -4.02 -17.62 9.81
CA LYS A 95 -5.03 -17.49 10.86
C LYS A 95 -4.44 -16.87 12.14
N SER A 96 -5.22 -16.01 12.79
CA SER A 96 -4.84 -15.46 14.08
C SER A 96 -5.30 -16.39 15.22
N PRO A 97 -4.55 -16.50 16.34
CA PRO A 97 -4.98 -17.28 17.51
C PRO A 97 -6.33 -16.85 18.09
N ASN A 98 -6.63 -15.55 18.01
CA ASN A 98 -7.90 -14.93 18.36
C ASN A 98 -8.02 -13.57 17.67
N ARG A 99 -9.19 -12.93 17.75
CA ARG A 99 -9.49 -11.66 17.06
C ARG A 99 -8.66 -10.47 17.55
N GLN A 100 -8.00 -10.59 18.71
CA GLN A 100 -7.19 -9.54 19.32
C GLN A 100 -5.72 -9.60 18.88
N VAL A 101 -5.26 -10.73 18.34
CA VAL A 101 -3.90 -10.89 17.82
C VAL A 101 -3.86 -10.42 16.37
N VAL A 102 -3.41 -9.18 16.19
CA VAL A 102 -3.35 -8.49 14.90
C VAL A 102 -1.95 -8.62 14.32
N SER A 103 -1.81 -9.17 13.11
CA SER A 103 -0.57 -9.05 12.32
C SER A 103 -0.60 -7.74 11.52
N GLY A 104 0.55 -7.21 11.10
CA GLY A 104 0.50 -5.98 10.31
C GLY A 104 1.79 -5.53 9.67
N GLN A 105 1.66 -4.57 8.76
CA GLN A 105 2.76 -3.99 8.02
C GLN A 105 2.64 -2.48 7.96
N VAL A 106 3.74 -1.79 8.26
CA VAL A 106 3.93 -0.36 8.03
C VAL A 106 5.00 -0.17 6.98
N LEU A 107 4.68 0.58 5.92
CA LEU A 107 5.62 0.99 4.89
C LEU A 107 5.65 2.52 4.84
N ASP A 108 6.81 3.12 5.08
CA ASP A 108 7.01 4.56 4.90
C ASP A 108 8.09 4.79 3.85
N VAL A 109 7.73 5.45 2.74
CA VAL A 109 8.67 5.69 1.62
C VAL A 109 8.80 7.18 1.34
N LYS A 110 10.02 7.71 1.41
CA LYS A 110 10.35 9.08 0.99
C LYS A 110 10.90 9.04 -0.44
N ILE A 111 10.29 9.81 -1.33
CA ILE A 111 10.62 9.87 -2.74
C ILE A 111 11.16 11.27 -3.05
N GLY A 112 12.45 11.35 -3.40
CA GLY A 112 13.12 12.60 -3.76
C GLY A 112 12.56 13.27 -5.01
N ALA A 113 13.10 14.44 -5.32
CA ALA A 113 12.75 15.17 -6.54
C ALA A 113 13.21 14.38 -7.78
N GLY A 114 12.32 14.19 -8.76
CA GLY A 114 12.61 13.40 -9.96
C GLY A 114 12.80 11.90 -9.71
N ALA A 115 12.76 11.43 -8.45
CA ALA A 115 12.85 10.02 -8.14
C ALA A 115 11.55 9.30 -8.49
N ALA A 116 11.63 7.99 -8.71
CA ALA A 116 10.49 7.15 -9.07
C ALA A 116 10.44 5.88 -8.23
N LEU A 117 9.27 5.62 -7.64
CA LEU A 117 8.94 4.34 -7.02
C LEU A 117 7.90 3.62 -7.87
N CYS A 118 8.21 2.39 -8.25
CA CYS A 118 7.26 1.41 -8.76
C CYS A 118 7.09 0.31 -7.71
N TYR A 119 5.98 0.33 -6.96
CA TYR A 119 5.64 -0.66 -5.95
C TYR A 119 4.42 -1.46 -6.41
N LEU A 120 4.68 -2.61 -7.01
CA LEU A 120 3.67 -3.50 -7.59
C LEU A 120 3.79 -4.88 -6.90
N PRO A 121 3.41 -4.99 -5.62
CA PRO A 121 3.42 -6.26 -4.92
C PRO A 121 2.38 -7.22 -5.52
N ASP A 122 2.56 -8.50 -5.28
CA ASP A 122 1.52 -9.53 -5.37
C ASP A 122 0.41 -9.25 -4.34
N PRO A 123 -0.81 -9.77 -4.54
CA PRO A 123 -1.92 -9.43 -3.66
C PRO A 123 -1.69 -10.02 -2.26
N ASN A 124 -2.16 -9.29 -1.24
CA ASN A 124 -2.34 -9.85 0.08
C ASN A 124 -3.33 -11.02 0.00
N GLN A 125 -2.97 -12.16 0.60
CA GLN A 125 -3.81 -13.35 0.63
C GLN A 125 -4.19 -13.70 2.07
N PRO A 126 -5.26 -13.09 2.61
CA PRO A 126 -5.79 -13.42 3.92
C PRO A 126 -6.40 -14.81 3.94
N PHE A 127 -5.97 -15.64 4.88
CA PHE A 127 -6.58 -16.96 5.12
C PHE A 127 -7.82 -16.80 6.00
N ALA A 128 -8.63 -17.87 6.09
CA ALA A 128 -9.69 -17.92 7.08
C ALA A 128 -9.20 -17.52 8.47
N GLU A 129 -10.00 -16.72 9.18
CA GLU A 129 -9.74 -16.30 10.58
C GLU A 129 -8.49 -15.42 10.77
N SER A 130 -7.95 -14.81 9.70
CA SER A 130 -6.83 -13.86 9.83
C SER A 130 -7.29 -12.48 10.32
N VAL A 131 -6.43 -11.78 11.06
CA VAL A 131 -6.59 -10.37 11.44
C VAL A 131 -5.36 -9.57 11.02
N TYR A 132 -5.53 -8.60 10.13
CA TYR A 132 -4.43 -7.85 9.54
C TYR A 132 -4.70 -6.35 9.41
N GLU A 133 -3.66 -5.56 9.67
CA GLU A 133 -3.65 -4.12 9.46
C GLU A 133 -2.40 -3.67 8.68
N GLN A 134 -2.62 -2.91 7.62
CA GLN A 134 -1.57 -2.34 6.78
C GLN A 134 -1.69 -0.82 6.72
N LYS A 135 -0.55 -0.15 6.83
CA LYS A 135 -0.43 1.28 6.61
C LYS A 135 0.74 1.55 5.67
N GLN A 136 0.49 2.26 4.58
CA GLN A 136 1.51 2.67 3.63
C GLN A 136 1.47 4.18 3.48
N THR A 137 2.60 4.85 3.72
CA THR A 137 2.74 6.30 3.56
C THR A 137 3.83 6.59 2.54
N PHE A 138 3.48 7.32 1.48
CA PHE A 138 4.39 7.77 0.45
C PHE A 138 4.57 9.29 0.57
N TYR A 139 5.78 9.72 0.90
CA TYR A 139 6.16 11.11 1.02
C TYR A 139 6.79 11.58 -0.29
N VAL A 140 6.10 12.46 -1.01
CA VAL A 140 6.56 13.07 -2.26
C VAL A 140 7.23 14.41 -1.99
N ASP A 141 8.23 14.76 -2.78
CA ASP A 141 8.93 16.03 -2.70
C ASP A 141 7.98 17.25 -2.88
N LYS A 142 8.33 18.35 -2.21
CA LYS A 142 7.57 19.62 -2.21
C LYS A 142 7.49 20.30 -3.57
N THR A 143 8.39 20.00 -4.50
CA THR A 143 8.37 20.57 -5.86
C THR A 143 7.41 19.82 -6.79
N GLY A 144 6.81 18.71 -6.34
CA GLY A 144 5.87 17.92 -7.14
C GLY A 144 6.54 17.09 -8.24
N LYS A 145 7.86 16.88 -8.16
CA LYS A 145 8.64 16.16 -9.17
C LYS A 145 8.82 14.67 -8.89
N SER A 146 8.39 14.18 -7.74
CA SER A 146 8.43 12.75 -7.42
C SER A 146 7.46 11.96 -8.30
N ASN A 147 7.75 10.68 -8.50
CA ASN A 147 6.92 9.76 -9.26
C ASN A 147 6.61 8.51 -8.42
N LEU A 148 5.35 8.11 -8.40
CA LEU A 148 4.85 6.97 -7.64
C LEU A 148 3.86 6.19 -8.50
N LEU A 149 4.13 4.91 -8.67
CA LEU A 149 3.19 3.91 -9.17
C LEU A 149 3.05 2.86 -8.08
N MET A 150 1.86 2.74 -7.49
CA MET A 150 1.60 1.81 -6.40
C MET A 150 0.31 1.04 -6.63
N LEU A 151 0.37 -0.28 -6.44
CA LEU A 151 -0.80 -1.15 -6.39
C LEU A 151 -0.91 -1.76 -4.99
N ASP A 152 -2.03 -1.54 -4.30
CA ASP A 152 -2.39 -2.24 -3.08
C ASP A 152 -3.65 -3.05 -3.35
N TRP A 153 -3.58 -4.37 -3.17
CA TRP A 153 -4.65 -5.27 -3.54
C TRP A 153 -4.68 -6.51 -2.66
N VAL A 154 -5.88 -7.03 -2.45
CA VAL A 154 -6.20 -8.13 -1.55
C VAL A 154 -7.11 -9.11 -2.26
N SER A 155 -6.75 -10.39 -2.19
CA SER A 155 -7.54 -11.50 -2.73
C SER A 155 -8.51 -12.06 -1.69
N GLU A 156 -9.53 -12.78 -2.14
CA GLU A 156 -10.55 -13.39 -1.30
C GLU A 156 -10.04 -14.52 -0.37
N GLY A 157 -8.76 -14.86 -0.47
CA GLY A 157 -8.12 -15.94 0.27
C GLY A 157 -7.78 -17.13 -0.62
N ARG A 158 -8.12 -18.34 -0.18
CA ARG A 158 -7.73 -19.60 -0.86
C ARG A 158 -8.95 -20.24 -1.52
N ARG A 159 -9.39 -19.68 -2.65
CA ARG A 159 -10.57 -20.18 -3.39
C ARG A 159 -10.51 -21.69 -3.67
N ALA A 160 -9.34 -22.20 -4.08
CA ALA A 160 -9.13 -23.63 -4.33
C ALA A 160 -9.32 -24.53 -3.10
N ARG A 161 -9.34 -23.97 -1.89
CA ARG A 161 -9.63 -24.66 -0.62
C ARG A 161 -11.01 -24.32 -0.04
N GLY A 162 -11.86 -23.63 -0.80
CA GLY A 162 -13.19 -23.20 -0.36
C GLY A 162 -13.20 -21.95 0.53
N GLU A 163 -12.07 -21.24 0.63
CA GLU A 163 -11.99 -19.97 1.36
C GLU A 163 -12.29 -18.81 0.41
N SER A 164 -13.36 -18.06 0.70
CA SER A 164 -13.76 -16.84 0.00
C SER A 164 -14.24 -15.83 1.02
N TRP A 165 -13.42 -14.81 1.26
CA TRP A 165 -13.69 -13.73 2.21
C TRP A 165 -14.00 -14.20 3.65
N THR A 166 -13.38 -15.31 4.07
CA THR A 166 -13.55 -15.95 5.41
C THR A 166 -12.58 -15.43 6.48
N LEU A 167 -11.89 -14.32 6.20
CA LEU A 167 -11.03 -13.61 7.15
C LEU A 167 -11.86 -12.94 8.26
N TRP A 168 -11.27 -12.67 9.43
CA TRP A 168 -11.96 -11.90 10.47
C TRP A 168 -11.87 -10.39 10.19
N SER A 169 -10.69 -9.87 9.88
CA SER A 169 -10.52 -8.46 9.49
C SER A 169 -9.25 -8.24 8.68
N TRP A 170 -9.35 -7.38 7.68
CA TRP A 170 -8.25 -6.80 6.92
C TRP A 170 -8.51 -5.30 6.79
N LYS A 171 -7.55 -4.48 7.22
CA LYS A 171 -7.62 -3.02 7.09
C LYS A 171 -6.39 -2.53 6.36
N GLY A 172 -6.60 -1.88 5.23
CA GLY A 172 -5.55 -1.21 4.46
C GLY A 172 -5.73 0.30 4.53
N ARG A 173 -4.62 1.03 4.66
CA ARG A 173 -4.59 2.48 4.53
C ARG A 173 -3.38 2.91 3.72
N ASN A 174 -3.65 3.68 2.68
CA ASN A 174 -2.64 4.23 1.80
C ASN A 174 -2.71 5.76 1.86
N GLU A 175 -1.58 6.42 2.07
CA GLU A 175 -1.50 7.88 2.14
C GLU A 175 -0.38 8.38 1.22
N VAL A 176 -0.69 9.40 0.43
CA VAL A 176 0.32 10.20 -0.29
C VAL A 176 0.38 11.56 0.38
N ARG A 177 1.58 12.00 0.78
CA ARG A 177 1.79 13.23 1.54
C ARG A 177 2.95 14.02 0.93
N VAL A 178 2.85 15.34 0.91
CA VAL A 178 4.02 16.18 0.61
C VAL A 178 4.96 16.15 1.81
N PHE A 179 6.22 15.81 1.58
CA PHE A 179 7.26 15.79 2.60
C PHE A 179 7.41 17.16 3.28
N ASP A 180 7.51 17.15 4.61
CA ASP A 180 7.76 18.32 5.44
C ASP A 180 8.72 17.91 6.56
N GLU A 181 9.86 18.59 6.66
CA GLU A 181 10.87 18.34 7.70
C GLU A 181 10.35 18.64 9.12
N LYS A 182 9.32 19.49 9.24
CA LYS A 182 8.79 19.99 10.51
C LYS A 182 7.57 19.22 11.02
N GLY A 183 7.07 18.22 10.29
CA GLY A 183 5.84 17.55 10.66
C GLY A 183 5.47 16.35 9.81
N LYS A 184 4.19 15.98 9.85
CA LYS A 184 3.67 14.81 9.10
C LYS A 184 3.52 15.08 7.60
N GLY A 185 3.78 16.30 7.13
CA GLY A 185 3.51 16.69 5.75
C GLY A 185 2.03 16.86 5.43
N ARG A 186 1.77 17.60 4.35
CA ARG A 186 0.42 17.86 3.83
C ARG A 186 -0.13 16.60 3.15
N LEU A 187 -1.29 16.12 3.59
CA LEU A 187 -1.97 14.98 2.96
C LEU A 187 -2.50 15.39 1.57
N LEU A 188 -2.16 14.60 0.54
CA LEU A 188 -2.66 14.76 -0.82
C LEU A 188 -3.78 13.78 -1.12
N LEU A 189 -3.58 12.52 -0.75
CA LEU A 189 -4.52 11.44 -0.99
C LEU A 189 -4.52 10.50 0.21
N ARG A 190 -5.70 10.03 0.58
CA ARG A 190 -5.89 8.88 1.47
C ARG A 190 -6.87 7.92 0.84
N ASP A 191 -6.48 6.66 0.80
CA ASP A 191 -7.35 5.52 0.59
C ASP A 191 -7.39 4.69 1.87
N ALA A 192 -8.58 4.22 2.23
CA ALA A 192 -8.80 3.41 3.42
C ALA A 192 -9.85 2.34 3.08
N LEU A 193 -9.41 1.09 3.09
CA LEU A 193 -10.24 -0.07 2.81
C LEU A 193 -10.34 -0.94 4.06
N GLN A 194 -11.56 -1.23 4.48
CA GLN A 194 -11.83 -2.14 5.59
C GLN A 194 -12.70 -3.29 5.12
N LEU A 195 -12.14 -4.49 5.21
CA LEU A 195 -12.82 -5.75 4.96
C LEU A 195 -12.89 -6.47 6.28
N SER A 196 -14.05 -6.48 6.91
CA SER A 196 -14.26 -7.18 8.17
C SER A 196 -15.45 -8.09 8.08
N GLU A 197 -15.35 -9.23 8.75
CA GLU A 197 -16.49 -10.10 9.00
C GLU A 197 -17.54 -9.29 9.76
N GLY A 198 -18.63 -8.94 9.07
CA GLY A 198 -19.67 -8.09 9.63
C GLY A 198 -21.01 -8.50 9.09
N HIS A 199 -21.86 -9.01 9.98
CA HIS A 199 -23.26 -9.37 9.73
C HIS A 199 -24.16 -8.13 9.82
N VAL A 200 -23.74 -6.99 9.26
CA VAL A 200 -24.64 -5.85 9.11
C VAL A 200 -25.70 -6.31 8.11
N GLU A 201 -26.94 -6.46 8.59
CA GLU A 201 -28.11 -6.94 7.85
C GLU A 201 -28.00 -8.40 7.32
N GLY A 202 -27.15 -9.24 7.93
CA GLY A 202 -27.03 -10.66 7.56
C GLY A 202 -26.30 -10.93 6.23
N VAL A 203 -25.78 -9.89 5.58
CA VAL A 203 -25.04 -9.99 4.31
C VAL A 203 -23.57 -10.32 4.60
N GLY A 204 -23.10 -11.46 4.09
CA GLY A 204 -21.71 -11.91 4.23
C GLY A 204 -20.73 -11.05 3.43
N LEU A 205 -19.44 -11.09 3.78
CA LEU A 205 -18.41 -10.30 3.09
C LEU A 205 -18.36 -10.61 1.59
N GLN A 206 -18.56 -11.88 1.19
CA GLN A 206 -18.64 -12.32 -0.21
C GLN A 206 -19.75 -11.62 -1.03
N GLN A 207 -20.89 -11.33 -0.41
CA GLN A 207 -21.99 -10.62 -1.06
C GLN A 207 -21.69 -9.12 -1.12
N LYS A 208 -21.07 -8.55 -0.07
CA LYS A 208 -20.61 -7.15 -0.07
C LYS A 208 -19.53 -6.89 -1.11
N THR A 209 -18.81 -7.94 -1.50
CA THR A 209 -17.78 -7.89 -2.52
C THR A 209 -18.29 -8.18 -3.93
N ASP A 210 -19.61 -8.20 -4.16
CA ASP A 210 -20.22 -8.48 -5.47
C ASP A 210 -19.65 -9.75 -6.14
N SER A 211 -19.32 -10.76 -5.33
CA SER A 211 -18.64 -12.00 -5.76
C SER A 211 -17.28 -11.81 -6.44
N LEU A 212 -16.69 -10.61 -6.39
CA LEU A 212 -15.33 -10.35 -6.85
C LEU A 212 -14.33 -11.03 -5.93
N GLY A 213 -13.36 -11.72 -6.54
CA GLY A 213 -12.29 -12.42 -5.82
C GLY A 213 -11.11 -11.52 -5.43
N ILE A 214 -11.13 -10.24 -5.82
CA ILE A 214 -10.03 -9.30 -5.60
C ILE A 214 -10.54 -7.86 -5.45
N TYR A 215 -9.88 -7.12 -4.57
CA TYR A 215 -10.07 -5.68 -4.37
C TYR A 215 -8.74 -4.99 -4.36
N GLY A 216 -8.65 -3.80 -4.92
CA GLY A 216 -7.41 -3.04 -4.87
C GLY A 216 -7.55 -1.59 -5.28
N THR A 217 -6.50 -0.85 -4.96
CA THR A 217 -6.31 0.56 -5.24
C THR A 217 -5.01 0.71 -6.03
N LEU A 218 -5.10 1.36 -7.19
CA LEU A 218 -3.95 1.79 -7.98
C LEU A 218 -3.75 3.29 -7.78
N ILE A 219 -2.58 3.68 -7.29
CA ILE A 219 -2.19 5.09 -7.13
C ILE A 219 -1.12 5.41 -8.17
N ILE A 220 -1.40 6.39 -9.02
CA ILE A 220 -0.48 6.91 -10.02
C ILE A 220 -0.25 8.39 -9.72
N TYR A 221 1.01 8.79 -9.54
CA TYR A 221 1.42 10.16 -9.26
C TYR A 221 2.73 10.50 -9.97
N GLY A 222 2.85 11.74 -10.43
CA GLY A 222 4.05 12.25 -11.09
C GLY A 222 3.98 12.15 -12.62
N HIS A 223 4.80 12.97 -13.28
CA HIS A 223 4.79 13.15 -14.74
C HIS A 223 5.30 11.92 -15.49
N MET A 224 6.19 11.13 -14.88
CA MET A 224 6.74 9.91 -15.49
C MET A 224 5.66 8.89 -15.84
N PHE A 225 4.57 8.85 -15.07
CA PHE A 225 3.45 7.92 -15.29
C PHE A 225 2.23 8.59 -15.92
N SER A 226 2.35 9.81 -16.45
CA SER A 226 1.23 10.57 -17.02
C SER A 226 0.49 9.81 -18.13
N GLN A 227 1.21 9.25 -19.09
CA GLN A 227 0.62 8.46 -20.17
C GLN A 227 -0.11 7.22 -19.66
N LEU A 228 0.44 6.55 -18.64
CA LEU A 228 -0.20 5.39 -18.01
C LEU A 228 -1.48 5.82 -17.27
N GLY A 229 -1.45 6.95 -16.58
CA GLY A 229 -2.62 7.54 -15.96
C GLY A 229 -3.72 7.84 -16.98
N THR A 230 -3.38 8.49 -18.09
CA THR A 230 -4.32 8.76 -19.19
C THR A 230 -4.91 7.46 -19.75
N PHE A 231 -4.06 6.46 -20.01
CA PHE A 231 -4.51 5.14 -20.47
C PHE A 231 -5.56 4.54 -19.56
N PHE A 232 -5.32 4.48 -18.24
CA PHE A 232 -6.31 3.90 -17.32
C PHE A 232 -7.60 4.71 -17.28
N MET A 233 -7.50 6.05 -17.20
CA MET A 233 -8.69 6.91 -17.17
C MET A 233 -9.56 6.73 -18.43
N ASP A 234 -8.93 6.65 -19.61
CA ASP A 234 -9.66 6.45 -20.86
C ASP A 234 -10.30 5.06 -20.95
N ASN A 235 -9.61 4.01 -20.49
CA ASN A 235 -10.19 2.66 -20.45
C ASN A 235 -11.35 2.55 -19.45
N PHE A 236 -11.20 3.11 -18.24
CA PHE A 236 -12.22 3.00 -17.19
C PHE A 236 -13.46 3.86 -17.43
N ARG A 237 -13.36 4.94 -18.22
CA ARG A 237 -14.52 5.77 -18.62
C ARG A 237 -15.64 4.97 -19.30
N GLY A 238 -15.29 3.90 -20.03
CA GLY A 238 -16.24 3.06 -20.74
C GLY A 238 -16.78 1.87 -19.93
N LEU A 239 -16.28 1.63 -18.72
CA LEU A 239 -16.62 0.43 -17.95
C LEU A 239 -17.80 0.68 -16.98
N PRO A 240 -18.67 -0.34 -16.76
CA PRO A 240 -19.75 -0.23 -15.80
C PRO A 240 -19.20 0.02 -14.39
N ARG A 241 -19.70 1.05 -13.71
CA ARG A 241 -19.37 1.30 -12.30
C ARG A 241 -20.13 0.32 -11.42
N ILE A 242 -19.40 -0.54 -10.72
CA ILE A 242 -19.97 -1.45 -9.72
C ILE A 242 -20.38 -0.62 -8.49
N GLY A 243 -21.66 -0.67 -8.10
CA GLY A 243 -22.17 -0.02 -6.89
C GLY A 243 -22.56 1.47 -6.99
N ALA A 244 -22.93 1.97 -8.17
CA ALA A 244 -23.03 3.41 -8.44
C ALA A 244 -24.01 4.22 -7.53
N LYS A 245 -23.43 5.12 -6.73
CA LYS A 245 -23.86 6.54 -6.68
C LYS A 245 -22.88 7.34 -7.55
N ASN A 246 -23.39 8.10 -8.52
CA ASN A 246 -22.59 8.96 -9.39
C ASN A 246 -22.22 10.26 -8.65
N TRP A 247 -20.98 10.39 -8.19
CA TRP A 247 -20.52 11.63 -7.55
C TRP A 247 -20.19 12.75 -8.54
N SER A 248 -19.98 12.40 -9.82
CA SER A 248 -19.69 13.35 -10.91
C SER A 248 -20.89 14.22 -11.33
N GLU A 249 -22.11 13.90 -10.88
CA GLU A 249 -23.32 14.69 -11.18
C GLU A 249 -23.61 15.77 -10.12
N SER A 250 -22.93 15.73 -8.97
CA SER A 250 -23.15 16.67 -7.86
C SER A 250 -22.83 18.14 -8.19
N THR A 251 -22.20 18.42 -9.33
CA THR A 251 -21.90 19.77 -9.80
C THR A 251 -23.03 20.39 -10.64
N LYS A 252 -24.07 19.63 -11.03
CA LYS A 252 -25.18 20.16 -11.87
C LYS A 252 -26.54 20.27 -11.17
N SER A 253 -26.69 19.81 -9.93
CA SER A 253 -28.00 19.70 -9.26
C SER A 253 -28.18 20.60 -8.03
N ASN A 254 -27.32 21.60 -7.81
CA ASN A 254 -27.40 22.47 -6.62
C ASN A 254 -28.32 23.70 -6.74
N GLU A 255 -29.16 23.79 -7.79
CA GLU A 255 -30.18 24.85 -7.90
C GLU A 255 -31.64 24.37 -7.84
N ALA A 256 -31.92 23.07 -7.71
CA ALA A 256 -33.32 22.62 -7.66
C ALA A 256 -33.50 21.31 -6.90
N ALA A 257 -33.58 21.36 -5.56
CA ALA A 257 -34.47 20.54 -4.74
C ALA A 257 -34.10 20.71 -3.26
N ALA A 258 -34.72 21.71 -2.63
CA ALA A 258 -35.00 21.62 -1.20
C ALA A 258 -36.16 20.63 -0.99
N SER A 259 -36.07 19.85 0.08
CA SER A 259 -37.09 19.01 0.72
C SER A 259 -37.01 17.48 0.53
N GLU A 260 -37.13 16.85 1.70
CA GLU A 260 -37.49 15.46 2.02
C GLU A 260 -36.39 14.43 2.34
N ASP A 261 -36.78 13.63 3.32
CA ASP A 261 -36.00 12.94 4.35
C ASP A 261 -35.71 11.47 4.00
N SER A 262 -34.91 10.84 4.86
CA SER A 262 -34.87 9.39 5.18
C SER A 262 -33.81 8.45 4.56
N SER A 263 -33.15 7.75 5.50
CA SER A 263 -32.50 6.43 5.44
C SER A 263 -31.22 6.25 4.63
N SER A 264 -30.09 6.24 5.34
CA SER A 264 -28.76 5.90 4.83
C SER A 264 -28.29 4.52 5.32
N SER A 265 -28.17 3.58 4.39
CA SER A 265 -27.51 2.28 4.57
C SER A 265 -25.99 2.42 4.38
N ASN A 266 -25.20 1.87 5.30
CA ASN A 266 -23.74 1.93 5.25
C ASN A 266 -23.17 0.79 4.38
N LEU A 267 -22.87 1.14 3.13
CA LEU A 267 -22.04 0.34 2.21
C LEU A 267 -20.55 0.44 2.62
N ALA A 268 -19.69 -0.43 2.08
CA ALA A 268 -18.23 -0.37 2.27
C ALA A 268 -17.71 1.08 2.28
N GLN A 269 -17.22 1.55 3.44
CA GLN A 269 -16.85 2.95 3.62
C GLN A 269 -15.47 3.21 3.01
N ARG A 270 -15.45 3.72 1.77
CA ARG A 270 -14.28 4.34 1.15
C ARG A 270 -14.36 5.85 1.40
N THR A 271 -13.41 6.41 2.15
CA THR A 271 -13.35 7.85 2.41
C THR A 271 -12.14 8.45 1.69
N SER A 272 -12.37 9.04 0.52
CA SER A 272 -11.38 9.88 -0.17
C SER A 272 -11.62 11.35 0.20
N ILE A 273 -10.63 12.00 0.82
CA ILE A 273 -10.64 13.46 1.00
C ILE A 273 -9.63 14.04 0.00
N ALA A 274 -10.11 14.80 -0.97
CA ALA A 274 -9.29 15.60 -1.89
C ALA A 274 -9.61 17.09 -1.65
N PRO A 275 -8.62 17.95 -1.33
CA PRO A 275 -8.82 19.40 -1.37
C PRO A 275 -8.72 19.91 -2.82
N ASP A 276 -9.62 20.84 -3.17
CA ASP A 276 -9.80 21.47 -4.49
C ASP A 276 -8.48 21.72 -5.24
N SER A 277 -8.17 20.83 -6.19
CA SER A 277 -7.23 21.04 -7.29
C SER A 277 -7.21 19.83 -8.22
N GLY A 278 -8.24 19.68 -9.07
CA GLY A 278 -8.16 18.89 -10.31
C GLY A 278 -7.82 17.39 -10.21
N TRP A 279 -8.34 16.67 -9.22
CA TRP A 279 -8.17 15.21 -9.10
C TRP A 279 -9.45 14.46 -9.51
N GLU A 280 -9.32 13.39 -10.31
CA GLU A 280 -10.35 12.36 -10.47
C GLU A 280 -9.86 11.05 -9.80
N VAL A 281 -10.62 10.57 -8.82
CA VAL A 281 -10.44 9.26 -8.17
C VAL A 281 -11.37 8.27 -8.86
N SER A 282 -10.86 7.11 -9.27
CA SER A 282 -11.67 5.95 -9.70
C SER A 282 -11.60 4.83 -8.65
#